data_AF-A0A811R3C1-F1
#
_entry.id   AF-A0A811R3C1-F1
#
_cell.length_a   1.000
_cell.length_b   1.000
_cell.length_c   1.000
_cell.angle_alpha   90.00
_cell.angle_beta   90.00
_cell.angle_gamma   90.00
#
_symmetry.space_group_name_H-M   'P 1'
#
loop_
_entity.id
_entity.type
_entity.pdbx_description
1 polymer ?
#
loop_
_entity_poly.entity_id
_entity_poly.type
_entity_poly.pdbx_seq_one_letter_code
_entity_poly.pdbx_strand_id
1 'polypeptide(L)'
;MKELVKDIIKGITNGVDPKRRYWGMGGAYYFWDIWGQHVAIIKPTDEEPCAPNNPKGFVGTTLGRPSLKRSILGWDRSQAHSKIALLQQFIPHDYDASDHGTSSLPISSIHRIGILDIRIFNTDRHGGNLLVRNLDNGSSRFEAQTKLIPIDHGLCLLESLEDPYFEWIHWPQGSIPFSEEELEYIKDLDPIKDVEMLRMELPTIHEASLRVLVLSTIFLKEAATSGHCLSEIGDMMSRQFTKKEEEPSVLEVMCMEARNWVKEIELLFTRNKL
;
A
#
# COMPACT_ATOMS: atom_id res chain seq x y z
N MET A 1 12.30 -12.24 -10.41
CA MET A 1 11.84 -13.07 -9.28
C MET A 1 12.63 -14.37 -9.12
N LYS A 2 12.74 -15.25 -10.15
CA LYS A 2 13.48 -16.52 -10.03
C LYS A 2 14.95 -16.36 -9.61
N GLU A 3 15.66 -15.38 -10.16
CA GLU A 3 17.06 -15.11 -9.77
C GLU A 3 17.18 -14.63 -8.32
N LEU A 4 16.29 -13.73 -7.87
CA LEU A 4 16.26 -13.27 -6.47
C LEU A 4 16.11 -14.45 -5.48
N VAL A 5 15.21 -15.39 -5.79
CA VAL A 5 15.01 -16.59 -4.96
C VAL A 5 16.27 -17.47 -4.96
N LYS A 6 16.96 -17.60 -6.09
CA LYS A 6 18.24 -18.34 -6.14
C LYS A 6 19.31 -17.69 -5.28
N ASP A 7 19.43 -16.36 -5.32
CA ASP A 7 20.41 -15.63 -4.50
C ASP A 7 20.14 -15.80 -3.01
N ILE A 8 18.86 -15.75 -2.60
CA ILE A 8 18.42 -16.04 -1.23
C ILE A 8 18.81 -17.47 -0.81
N ILE A 9 18.47 -18.47 -1.63
CA ILE A 9 18.80 -19.88 -1.34
C ILE A 9 20.31 -20.06 -1.23
N LYS A 10 21.08 -19.42 -2.12
CA LYS A 10 22.55 -19.47 -2.11
C LYS A 10 23.12 -18.84 -0.84
N GLY A 11 22.60 -17.71 -0.38
CA GLY A 11 22.99 -17.09 0.89
C GLY A 11 22.77 -18.02 2.08
N ILE A 12 21.55 -18.56 2.22
CA ILE A 12 21.19 -19.46 3.33
C ILE A 12 22.04 -20.73 3.32
N THR A 13 22.21 -21.37 2.16
CA THR A 13 23.02 -22.60 2.03
C THR A 13 24.50 -22.39 2.33
N ASN A 14 25.00 -21.15 2.21
CA ASN A 14 26.35 -20.76 2.61
C ASN A 14 26.44 -20.21 4.05
N GLY A 15 25.40 -20.39 4.86
CA GLY A 15 25.39 -20.04 6.29
C GLY A 15 25.11 -18.57 6.58
N VAL A 16 24.60 -17.81 5.60
CA VAL A 16 24.15 -16.43 5.80
C VAL A 16 22.72 -16.43 6.32
N ASP A 17 22.55 -16.32 7.64
CA ASP A 17 21.23 -16.33 8.28
C ASP A 17 20.45 -15.03 8.05
N PRO A 18 19.11 -15.11 7.86
CA PRO A 18 18.21 -13.95 7.86
C PRO A 18 18.31 -13.15 9.18
N LYS A 19 18.27 -11.81 9.14
CA LYS A 19 18.26 -10.96 10.35
C LYS A 19 16.92 -10.25 10.42
N ARG A 20 16.32 -10.38 11.60
CA ARG A 20 15.04 -9.78 11.93
C ARG A 20 15.18 -8.25 12.09
N ARG A 21 14.21 -7.50 11.56
CA ARG A 21 14.00 -6.09 11.92
C ARG A 21 13.35 -5.99 13.30
N TYR A 22 13.93 -5.13 14.14
CA TYR A 22 13.44 -4.91 15.49
C TYR A 22 12.24 -3.93 15.55
N TRP A 23 12.13 -2.99 14.62
CA TRP A 23 11.07 -1.98 14.55
C TRP A 23 9.88 -2.40 13.68
N GLY A 24 8.72 -1.75 13.83
CA GLY A 24 7.44 -2.04 13.14
C GLY A 24 6.51 -2.97 13.93
N MET A 25 5.38 -3.40 13.37
CA MET A 25 4.35 -4.17 14.10
C MET A 25 4.38 -5.70 13.87
N GLY A 26 4.93 -6.18 12.75
CA GLY A 26 5.02 -7.60 12.41
C GLY A 26 6.46 -8.14 12.34
N GLY A 27 6.60 -9.43 12.03
CA GLY A 27 7.85 -10.06 11.65
C GLY A 27 8.31 -9.59 10.27
N ALA A 28 9.54 -9.07 10.18
CA ALA A 28 10.17 -8.71 8.91
C ALA A 28 11.65 -9.07 8.98
N TYR A 29 12.15 -9.68 7.91
CA TYR A 29 13.49 -10.26 7.86
C TYR A 29 14.22 -9.79 6.62
N TYR A 30 15.41 -9.23 6.82
CA TYR A 30 16.33 -9.00 5.72
C TYR A 30 17.01 -10.31 5.34
N PHE A 31 17.20 -10.49 4.05
CA PHE A 31 17.98 -11.57 3.45
C PHE A 31 19.16 -10.98 2.70
N TRP A 32 20.30 -11.69 2.71
CA TRP A 32 21.52 -11.29 2.02
C TRP A 32 21.95 -12.33 1.01
N ASP A 33 22.70 -11.87 0.01
CA ASP A 33 23.48 -12.76 -0.84
C ASP A 33 24.76 -13.25 -0.13
N ILE A 34 25.54 -14.06 -0.85
CA ILE A 34 26.83 -14.58 -0.38
C ILE A 34 27.92 -13.50 -0.20
N TRP A 35 27.69 -12.29 -0.70
CA TRP A 35 28.62 -11.16 -0.58
C TRP A 35 28.22 -10.21 0.56
N GLY A 36 27.16 -10.55 1.31
CA GLY A 36 26.69 -9.76 2.45
C GLY A 36 25.90 -8.51 2.05
N GLN A 37 25.38 -8.43 0.82
CA GLN A 37 24.50 -7.35 0.40
C GLN A 37 23.03 -7.73 0.63
N HIS A 38 22.21 -6.75 1.03
CA HIS A 38 20.75 -6.97 1.16
C HIS A 38 20.13 -7.28 -0.20
N VAL A 39 19.39 -8.38 -0.30
CA VAL A 39 18.70 -8.78 -1.53
C VAL A 39 17.18 -8.70 -1.43
N ALA A 40 16.62 -9.01 -0.26
CA ALA A 40 15.17 -9.06 -0.07
C ALA A 40 14.75 -8.77 1.36
N ILE A 41 13.48 -8.39 1.50
CA ILE A 41 12.74 -8.34 2.74
C ILE A 41 11.64 -9.40 2.63
N ILE A 42 11.55 -10.28 3.63
CA ILE A 42 10.49 -11.27 3.74
C ILE A 42 9.65 -10.98 4.99
N LYS A 43 8.33 -10.95 4.81
CA LYS A 43 7.34 -10.80 5.90
C LYS A 43 6.48 -12.07 5.97
N PRO A 44 6.72 -12.98 6.93
CA PRO A 44 5.92 -14.19 7.09
C PRO A 44 4.49 -13.87 7.52
N THR A 45 3.50 -14.48 6.87
CA THR A 45 2.08 -14.20 7.12
C THR A 45 1.65 -14.59 8.53
N ASP A 46 2.25 -15.64 9.11
CA ASP A 46 1.96 -16.08 10.49
C ASP A 46 2.58 -15.18 11.57
N GLU A 47 3.37 -14.19 11.18
CA GLU A 47 4.06 -13.22 12.06
C GLU A 47 3.56 -11.77 11.88
N GLU A 48 2.54 -11.55 11.07
CA GLU A 48 1.89 -10.25 10.91
C GLU A 48 1.24 -9.75 12.22
N PRO A 49 0.88 -8.45 12.34
CA PRO A 49 0.06 -7.98 13.45
C PRO A 49 -1.19 -8.85 13.60
N CYS A 50 -1.54 -9.18 14.85
CA CYS A 50 -2.64 -10.08 15.22
C CYS A 50 -2.43 -11.58 14.88
N ALA A 51 -1.39 -11.95 14.14
CA ALA A 51 -1.08 -13.33 13.80
C ALA A 51 -0.54 -14.13 15.01
N PRO A 52 -0.74 -15.46 15.06
CA PRO A 52 -0.44 -16.29 16.23
C PRO A 52 1.05 -16.31 16.61
N ASN A 53 1.96 -16.13 15.65
CA ASN A 53 3.41 -16.22 15.86
C ASN A 53 4.08 -14.84 15.80
N ASN A 54 3.34 -13.74 15.98
CA ASN A 54 3.91 -12.39 15.94
C ASN A 54 5.08 -12.24 16.95
N PRO A 55 6.32 -12.01 16.48
CA PRO A 55 7.52 -12.03 17.34
C PRO A 55 7.62 -10.81 18.28
N LYS A 56 6.73 -9.83 18.13
CA LYS A 56 6.68 -8.58 18.91
C LYS A 56 5.56 -8.60 19.95
N GLY A 57 4.79 -9.70 20.01
CA GLY A 57 3.73 -9.88 21.00
C GLY A 57 2.41 -9.23 20.64
N PHE A 58 2.26 -8.68 19.43
CA PHE A 58 0.98 -8.18 18.91
C PHE A 58 0.12 -9.35 18.41
N VAL A 59 -0.27 -10.25 19.32
CA VAL A 59 -1.08 -11.46 19.03
C VAL A 59 -2.52 -11.23 19.49
N GLY A 60 -3.54 -11.70 18.77
CA GLY A 60 -4.95 -11.59 19.17
C GLY A 60 -5.71 -10.42 18.55
N THR A 61 -6.95 -10.17 18.99
CA THR A 61 -7.85 -9.18 18.33
C THR A 61 -7.63 -7.73 18.77
N THR A 62 -7.62 -6.86 17.76
CA THR A 62 -7.61 -5.38 17.74
C THR A 62 -6.35 -4.70 18.29
N LEU A 63 -5.73 -3.84 17.45
CA LEU A 63 -4.71 -2.87 17.87
C LEU A 63 -5.25 -2.05 19.06
N GLY A 64 -4.59 -2.13 20.22
CA GLY A 64 -4.93 -1.33 21.40
C GLY A 64 -5.40 -2.11 22.64
N ARG A 65 -5.61 -3.43 22.58
CA ARG A 65 -5.81 -4.26 23.80
C ARG A 65 -4.56 -5.09 24.12
N PRO A 66 -4.00 -5.02 25.33
CA PRO A 66 -2.87 -5.86 25.70
C PRO A 66 -3.31 -7.32 25.81
N SER A 67 -2.91 -8.15 24.83
CA SER A 67 -2.95 -9.60 24.97
C SER A 67 -1.84 -10.07 25.90
N LEU A 68 -2.14 -11.09 26.71
CA LEU A 68 -1.16 -11.74 27.59
C LEU A 68 0.07 -12.18 26.78
N LYS A 69 1.25 -11.69 27.17
CA LYS A 69 2.55 -12.11 26.64
C LYS A 69 2.66 -13.64 26.72
N ARG A 70 2.54 -14.33 25.58
CA ARG A 70 2.99 -15.72 25.46
C ARG A 70 4.44 -15.73 24.98
N SER A 71 5.20 -16.62 25.58
CA SER A 71 6.66 -16.72 25.59
C SER A 71 7.32 -16.61 24.22
N ILE A 72 8.51 -16.01 24.22
CA ILE A 72 9.46 -15.94 23.10
C ILE A 72 9.76 -17.38 22.64
N LEU A 73 9.30 -17.75 21.44
CA LEU A 73 9.72 -18.99 20.81
C LEU A 73 11.13 -18.78 20.26
N GLY A 74 12.11 -19.49 20.81
CA GLY A 74 13.45 -19.57 20.24
C GLY A 74 13.41 -20.26 18.87
N TRP A 75 14.20 -19.77 17.93
CA TRP A 75 14.37 -20.39 16.62
C TRP A 75 15.14 -21.71 16.77
N ASP A 76 14.44 -22.83 16.69
CA ASP A 76 15.04 -24.16 16.62
C ASP A 76 15.24 -24.56 15.15
N ARG A 77 16.49 -24.76 14.73
CA ARG A 77 16.84 -25.21 13.38
C ARG A 77 16.36 -26.63 13.06
N SER A 78 15.94 -27.42 14.04
CA SER A 78 15.56 -28.82 13.88
C SER A 78 14.09 -29.05 13.45
N GLN A 79 13.24 -28.01 13.48
CA GLN A 79 11.85 -28.05 13.00
C GLN A 79 11.60 -26.97 11.94
N ALA A 80 12.17 -27.16 10.75
CA ALA A 80 11.95 -26.27 9.63
C ALA A 80 10.53 -26.45 9.05
N HIS A 81 9.58 -25.66 9.54
CA HIS A 81 8.27 -25.54 8.92
C HIS A 81 8.35 -24.55 7.75
N SER A 82 7.79 -24.91 6.60
CA SER A 82 7.62 -23.98 5.49
C SER A 82 6.61 -22.91 5.88
N LYS A 83 6.95 -21.64 5.62
CA LYS A 83 6.07 -20.49 5.86
C LYS A 83 5.64 -19.85 4.54
N ILE A 84 4.40 -19.39 4.50
CA ILE A 84 3.93 -18.48 3.45
C ILE A 84 4.35 -17.06 3.85
N ALA A 85 4.85 -16.29 2.90
CA ALA A 85 5.39 -14.96 3.17
C ALA A 85 5.33 -14.05 1.96
N LEU A 86 5.25 -12.74 2.22
CA LEU A 86 5.49 -11.71 1.23
C LEU A 86 6.99 -11.58 0.99
N LEU A 87 7.41 -11.70 -0.27
CA LEU A 87 8.79 -11.50 -0.71
C LEU A 87 8.89 -10.19 -1.49
N GLN A 88 9.54 -9.18 -0.90
CA GLN A 88 9.85 -7.92 -1.57
C GLN A 88 11.34 -7.84 -1.86
N GLN A 89 11.70 -7.50 -3.11
CA GLN A 89 13.09 -7.23 -3.44
C GLN A 89 13.57 -6.00 -2.65
N PHE A 90 14.76 -6.10 -2.06
CA PHE A 90 15.40 -4.95 -1.44
C PHE A 90 15.88 -4.00 -2.53
N ILE A 91 15.46 -2.75 -2.42
CA ILE A 91 15.90 -1.68 -3.31
C ILE A 91 16.86 -0.79 -2.50
N PRO A 92 18.15 -0.71 -2.85
CA PRO A 92 19.07 0.24 -2.23
C PRO A 92 18.48 1.65 -2.18
N HIS A 93 18.69 2.41 -1.14
CA HIS A 93 18.14 3.75 -1.00
C HIS A 93 19.01 4.51 -0.01
N ASP A 94 18.90 5.83 -0.02
CA ASP A 94 19.70 6.70 0.82
C ASP A 94 18.98 7.02 2.13
N TYR A 95 17.67 7.27 2.06
CA TYR A 95 16.80 7.63 3.18
C TYR A 95 15.33 7.41 2.82
N ASP A 96 14.41 7.69 3.76
CA ASP A 96 12.97 7.76 3.48
C ASP A 96 12.47 9.21 3.47
N ALA A 97 11.29 9.44 2.88
CA ALA A 97 10.77 10.80 2.67
C ALA A 97 10.41 11.54 3.98
N SER A 98 10.41 10.88 5.14
CA SER A 98 10.23 11.56 6.43
C SER A 98 11.51 12.17 6.99
N ASP A 99 12.68 11.74 6.51
CA ASP A 99 13.98 12.22 7.00
C ASP A 99 14.34 13.64 6.50
N HIS A 100 13.76 14.07 5.37
CA HIS A 100 14.08 15.32 4.69
C HIS A 100 12.83 16.07 4.21
N GLY A 101 12.97 17.36 3.90
CA GLY A 101 11.88 18.15 3.33
C GLY A 101 11.39 17.58 2.00
N THR A 102 10.08 17.42 1.85
CA THR A 102 9.45 16.75 0.69
C THR A 102 9.38 17.63 -0.55
N SER A 103 9.62 18.95 -0.43
CA SER A 103 9.47 19.92 -1.53
C SER A 103 10.39 19.70 -2.73
N SER A 104 11.50 18.97 -2.57
CA SER A 104 12.44 18.66 -3.67
C SER A 104 12.12 17.34 -4.38
N LEU A 105 11.11 16.60 -3.93
CA LEU A 105 10.73 15.34 -4.55
C LEU A 105 10.06 15.56 -5.92
N PRO A 106 10.33 14.69 -6.92
CA PRO A 106 9.78 14.87 -8.27
C PRO A 106 8.25 14.77 -8.29
N ILE A 107 7.59 15.77 -8.88
CA ILE A 107 6.12 15.85 -8.99
C ILE A 107 5.54 14.58 -9.61
N SER A 108 6.08 14.17 -10.77
CA SER A 108 5.58 12.98 -11.49
C SER A 108 5.72 11.68 -10.70
N SER A 109 6.71 11.59 -9.80
CA SER A 109 6.84 10.42 -8.92
C SER A 109 5.75 10.40 -7.85
N ILE A 110 5.42 11.55 -7.27
CA ILE A 110 4.32 11.68 -6.30
C ILE A 110 2.98 11.40 -6.97
N HIS A 111 2.73 11.94 -8.15
CA HIS A 111 1.52 11.67 -8.93
C HIS A 111 1.33 10.19 -9.22
N ARG A 112 2.36 9.50 -9.73
CA ARG A 112 2.29 8.06 -10.03
C ARG A 112 2.05 7.22 -8.78
N ILE A 113 2.67 7.58 -7.65
CA ILE A 113 2.44 6.91 -6.36
C ILE A 113 1.00 7.15 -5.88
N GLY A 114 0.53 8.41 -5.91
CA GLY A 114 -0.83 8.76 -5.51
C GLY A 114 -1.90 8.10 -6.37
N ILE A 115 -1.71 8.02 -7.69
CA ILE A 115 -2.59 7.29 -8.61
C ILE A 115 -2.70 5.81 -8.19
N LEU A 116 -1.58 5.17 -7.83
CA LEU A 116 -1.60 3.79 -7.34
C LEU A 116 -2.30 3.70 -5.98
N ASP A 117 -1.92 4.55 -5.02
CA ASP A 117 -2.44 4.54 -3.65
C ASP A 117 -3.95 4.78 -3.60
N ILE A 118 -4.48 5.68 -4.44
CA ILE A 118 -5.92 5.90 -4.61
C ILE A 118 -6.60 4.61 -5.08
N ARG A 119 -6.08 3.98 -6.16
CA ARG A 119 -6.69 2.78 -6.74
C ARG A 119 -6.72 1.62 -5.76
N ILE A 120 -5.63 1.38 -5.04
CA ILE A 120 -5.55 0.28 -4.07
C ILE A 120 -6.09 0.66 -2.69
N PHE A 121 -6.60 1.89 -2.54
CA PHE A 121 -7.17 2.42 -1.30
C PHE A 121 -6.22 2.24 -0.10
N ASN A 122 -5.03 2.84 -0.21
CA ASN A 122 -3.99 2.70 0.79
C ASN A 122 -4.35 3.45 2.09
N THR A 123 -4.37 2.74 3.22
CA THR A 123 -4.70 3.34 4.53
C THR A 123 -3.48 3.66 5.38
N ASP A 124 -2.26 3.61 4.81
CA ASP A 124 -1.02 3.83 5.54
C ASP A 124 0.10 4.43 4.66
N ARG A 125 -0.23 5.32 3.71
CA ARG A 125 0.80 6.01 2.93
C ARG A 125 1.34 7.22 3.71
N HIS A 126 2.50 7.03 4.33
CA HIS A 126 3.29 8.08 4.96
C HIS A 126 4.72 8.18 4.37
N GLY A 127 5.46 9.23 4.70
CA GLY A 127 6.82 9.51 4.19
C GLY A 127 7.82 8.39 4.51
N GLY A 128 7.70 7.77 5.68
CA GLY A 128 8.46 6.57 6.04
C GLY A 128 8.22 5.33 5.15
N ASN A 129 7.14 5.32 4.35
CA ASN A 129 6.85 4.27 3.38
C ASN A 129 7.28 4.65 1.95
N LEU A 130 8.01 5.75 1.79
CA LEU A 130 8.52 6.25 0.51
C LEU A 130 10.04 6.37 0.58
N LEU A 131 10.73 5.39 0.00
CA LEU A 131 12.19 5.38 -0.04
C LEU A 131 12.69 6.34 -1.12
N VAL A 132 13.77 7.05 -0.80
CA VAL A 132 14.41 8.02 -1.67
C VAL A 132 15.79 7.51 -2.07
N ARG A 133 16.07 7.51 -3.37
CA ARG A 133 17.41 7.25 -3.92
C ARG A 133 17.84 8.40 -4.81
N ASN A 134 18.97 8.99 -4.48
CA ASN A 134 19.67 9.96 -5.32
C ASN A 134 20.46 9.22 -6.39
N LEU A 135 20.28 9.59 -7.65
CA LEU A 135 20.99 8.97 -8.78
C LEU A 135 22.27 9.74 -9.17
N ASP A 136 22.62 10.78 -8.43
CA ASP A 136 23.75 11.66 -8.74
C ASP A 136 25.08 11.08 -8.27
N ASN A 137 25.85 10.53 -9.22
CA ASN A 137 27.27 10.18 -9.05
C ASN A 137 28.21 11.29 -9.57
N GLY A 138 27.98 12.54 -9.20
CA GLY A 138 29.00 13.60 -9.30
C GLY A 138 29.26 14.25 -10.66
N SER A 139 28.29 14.33 -11.57
CA SER A 139 28.44 15.11 -12.81
C SER A 139 27.21 15.92 -13.21
N SER A 140 27.40 17.25 -13.28
CA SER A 140 26.64 18.27 -14.04
C SER A 140 25.24 18.71 -13.56
N ARG A 141 25.23 19.81 -12.78
CA ARG A 141 24.43 21.06 -12.88
C ARG A 141 22.98 21.14 -13.44
N PHE A 142 22.23 20.08 -13.69
CA PHE A 142 20.79 20.18 -13.94
C PHE A 142 20.05 19.03 -13.26
N GLU A 143 19.21 19.39 -12.27
CA GLU A 143 18.32 18.55 -11.45
C GLU A 143 18.86 17.19 -11.01
N ALA A 144 19.17 17.08 -9.71
CA ALA A 144 19.44 15.80 -9.08
C ALA A 144 18.31 14.82 -9.39
N GLN A 145 18.64 13.73 -10.09
CA GLN A 145 17.63 12.74 -10.44
C GLN A 145 17.32 11.91 -9.20
N THR A 146 16.26 12.28 -8.51
CA THR A 146 15.75 11.55 -7.36
C THR A 146 14.75 10.49 -7.82
N LYS A 147 14.89 9.26 -7.32
CA LYS A 147 13.93 8.19 -7.52
C LYS A 147 13.19 7.89 -6.22
N LEU A 148 11.86 7.86 -6.29
CA LEU A 148 11.00 7.40 -5.21
C LEU A 148 10.57 5.95 -5.40
N ILE A 149 10.58 5.18 -4.31
CA ILE A 149 10.17 3.79 -4.28
C ILE A 149 9.13 3.59 -3.17
N PRO A 150 7.85 3.38 -3.51
CA PRO A 150 6.85 3.07 -2.51
C PRO A 150 7.05 1.65 -1.98
N ILE A 151 7.04 1.52 -0.67
CA ILE A 151 7.07 0.25 0.04
C ILE A 151 5.84 0.11 0.93
N ASP A 152 5.74 -1.05 1.57
CA ASP A 152 4.75 -1.37 2.59
C ASP A 152 3.28 -1.16 2.20
N HIS A 153 2.81 -1.96 1.25
CA HIS A 153 1.40 -1.97 0.81
C HIS A 153 0.55 -2.97 1.61
N GLY A 154 0.92 -3.25 2.86
CA GLY A 154 0.26 -4.27 3.68
C GLY A 154 -1.14 -3.88 4.15
N LEU A 155 -1.49 -2.59 4.09
CA LEU A 155 -2.78 -2.02 4.48
C LEU A 155 -3.47 -1.39 3.26
N CYS A 156 -3.58 -2.17 2.18
CA CYS A 156 -4.27 -1.80 0.94
C CYS A 156 -5.31 -2.87 0.60
N LEU A 157 -6.25 -2.55 -0.29
CA LEU A 157 -7.29 -3.47 -0.76
C LEU A 157 -8.11 -4.09 0.38
N LEU A 158 -8.53 -3.27 1.34
CA LEU A 158 -9.43 -3.68 2.43
C LEU A 158 -10.85 -3.97 1.92
N GLU A 159 -11.66 -4.66 2.72
CA GLU A 159 -13.01 -5.09 2.34
C GLU A 159 -14.08 -4.00 2.49
N SER A 160 -13.77 -2.93 3.24
CA SER A 160 -14.64 -1.80 3.52
C SER A 160 -13.97 -0.48 3.12
N LEU A 161 -14.78 0.55 2.92
CA LEU A 161 -14.31 1.93 2.85
C LEU A 161 -13.93 2.35 4.27
N GLU A 162 -12.69 2.07 4.64
CA GLU A 162 -12.04 2.66 5.80
C GLU A 162 -11.64 4.12 5.50
N ASP A 163 -11.07 4.82 6.48
CA ASP A 163 -10.45 6.12 6.22
C ASP A 163 -9.04 5.91 5.61
N PRO A 164 -8.80 6.28 4.34
CA PRO A 164 -7.47 6.16 3.76
C PRO A 164 -6.51 7.18 4.38
N TYR A 165 -5.22 6.86 4.36
CA TYR A 165 -4.19 7.77 4.87
C TYR A 165 -3.18 8.08 3.78
N PHE A 166 -3.21 9.33 3.32
CA PHE A 166 -2.38 9.84 2.25
C PHE A 166 -1.62 11.09 2.70
N GLU A 167 -0.38 10.92 3.18
CA GLU A 167 0.42 12.06 3.63
C GLU A 167 0.74 13.04 2.47
N TRP A 168 0.81 12.54 1.24
CA TRP A 168 1.09 13.35 0.05
C TRP A 168 -0.01 14.38 -0.28
N ILE A 169 -1.20 14.31 0.34
CA ILE A 169 -2.23 15.37 0.21
C ILE A 169 -1.67 16.71 0.69
N HIS A 170 -0.80 16.68 1.70
CA HIS A 170 -0.22 17.89 2.30
C HIS A 170 1.06 18.34 1.60
N TRP A 171 1.51 17.62 0.57
CA TRP A 171 2.75 17.93 -0.14
C TRP A 171 2.45 18.88 -1.30
N PRO A 172 3.29 19.89 -1.56
CA PRO A 172 3.03 20.89 -2.58
C PRO A 172 2.86 20.28 -3.98
N GLN A 173 3.51 19.14 -4.26
CA GLN A 173 3.38 18.39 -5.49
C GLN A 173 1.95 17.92 -5.74
N GLY A 174 1.22 17.49 -4.69
CA GLY A 174 -0.15 16.97 -4.85
C GLY A 174 -1.13 18.03 -5.34
N SER A 175 -0.86 19.31 -5.07
CA SER A 175 -1.66 20.45 -5.52
C SER A 175 -1.30 20.95 -6.92
N ILE A 176 -0.35 20.30 -7.61
CA ILE A 176 -0.03 20.60 -9.00
C ILE A 176 -0.98 19.78 -9.89
N PRO A 177 -1.55 20.35 -10.97
CA PRO A 177 -2.36 19.60 -11.92
C PRO A 177 -1.60 18.41 -12.51
N PHE A 178 -2.31 17.33 -12.79
CA PHE A 178 -1.75 16.20 -13.55
C PHE A 178 -1.22 16.65 -14.91
N SER A 179 -0.12 16.04 -15.35
CA SER A 179 0.39 16.19 -16.71
C SER A 179 -0.49 15.47 -17.73
N GLU A 180 -0.35 15.79 -19.00
CA GLU A 180 -1.06 15.11 -20.10
C GLU A 180 -0.78 13.60 -20.10
N GLU A 181 0.46 13.18 -19.85
CA GLU A 181 0.85 11.76 -19.74
C GLU A 181 0.10 11.05 -18.61
N GLU A 182 -0.03 11.70 -17.44
CA GLU A 182 -0.73 11.13 -16.28
C GLU A 182 -2.24 11.07 -16.53
N LEU A 183 -2.83 12.08 -17.15
CA LEU A 183 -4.24 12.10 -17.51
C LEU A 183 -4.58 11.03 -18.55
N GLU A 184 -3.73 10.85 -19.57
CA GLU A 184 -3.87 9.78 -20.56
C GLU A 184 -3.78 8.40 -19.89
N TYR A 185 -2.79 8.20 -19.01
CA TYR A 185 -2.67 6.97 -18.23
C TYR A 185 -3.92 6.70 -17.38
N ILE A 186 -4.42 7.69 -16.62
CA ILE A 186 -5.63 7.56 -15.80
C ILE A 186 -6.84 7.19 -16.65
N LYS A 187 -7.02 7.86 -17.79
CA LYS A 187 -8.12 7.62 -18.72
C LYS A 187 -8.12 6.18 -19.25
N ASP A 188 -6.94 5.60 -19.48
CA ASP A 188 -6.79 4.26 -20.04
C ASP A 188 -6.89 3.13 -19.01
N LEU A 189 -6.94 3.44 -17.71
CA LEU A 189 -7.13 2.44 -16.64
C LEU A 189 -8.42 1.63 -16.84
N ASP A 190 -8.33 0.30 -16.75
CA ASP A 190 -9.46 -0.60 -16.89
C ASP A 190 -9.61 -1.44 -15.60
N PRO A 191 -10.49 -1.01 -14.67
CA PRO A 191 -10.63 -1.68 -13.39
C PRO A 191 -11.15 -3.11 -13.51
N ILE A 192 -11.81 -3.48 -14.61
CA ILE A 192 -12.31 -4.85 -14.81
C ILE A 192 -11.14 -5.78 -15.17
N LYS A 193 -10.25 -5.34 -16.06
CA LYS A 193 -9.02 -6.10 -16.37
C LYS A 193 -8.12 -6.24 -15.15
N ASP A 194 -8.01 -5.19 -14.33
CA ASP A 194 -7.25 -5.26 -13.08
C ASP A 194 -7.83 -6.31 -12.13
N VAL A 195 -9.15 -6.35 -11.98
CA VAL A 195 -9.84 -7.36 -11.17
C VAL A 195 -9.62 -8.77 -11.70
N GLU A 196 -9.70 -8.99 -13.01
CA GLU A 196 -9.42 -10.29 -13.62
C GLU A 196 -8.00 -10.76 -13.34
N MET A 197 -7.01 -9.86 -13.50
CA MET A 197 -5.62 -10.13 -13.17
C MET A 197 -5.45 -10.48 -11.68
N LEU A 198 -6.04 -9.70 -10.77
CA LEU A 198 -5.92 -9.96 -9.34
C LEU A 198 -6.59 -11.27 -8.91
N ARG A 199 -7.72 -11.65 -9.50
CA ARG A 199 -8.33 -12.96 -9.23
C ARG A 199 -7.43 -14.12 -9.66
N MET A 200 -6.69 -13.97 -10.76
CA MET A 200 -5.76 -14.99 -11.22
C MET A 200 -4.51 -15.08 -10.33
N GLU A 201 -3.92 -13.93 -9.98
CA GLU A 201 -2.65 -13.87 -9.24
C GLU A 201 -2.83 -14.04 -7.72
N LEU A 202 -3.99 -13.65 -7.18
CA LEU A 202 -4.33 -13.72 -5.76
C LEU A 202 -5.67 -14.48 -5.57
N PRO A 203 -5.70 -15.82 -5.69
CA PRO A 203 -6.95 -16.58 -5.60
C PRO A 203 -7.72 -16.45 -4.28
N THR A 204 -7.07 -15.96 -3.23
CA THR A 204 -7.65 -15.72 -1.90
C THR A 204 -8.12 -14.28 -1.71
N ILE A 205 -8.05 -13.42 -2.73
CA ILE A 205 -8.53 -12.03 -2.62
C ILE A 205 -10.05 -12.00 -2.47
N HIS A 206 -10.53 -11.13 -1.61
CA HIS A 206 -11.96 -11.01 -1.33
C HIS A 206 -12.63 -10.14 -2.41
N GLU A 207 -13.84 -10.53 -2.82
CA GLU A 207 -14.65 -9.75 -3.77
C GLU A 207 -14.97 -8.34 -3.26
N ALA A 208 -14.98 -8.15 -1.94
CA ALA A 208 -15.15 -6.83 -1.32
C ALA A 208 -13.96 -5.90 -1.62
N SER A 209 -12.73 -6.39 -1.48
CA SER A 209 -11.50 -5.69 -1.85
C SER A 209 -11.47 -5.31 -3.33
N LEU A 210 -11.91 -6.22 -4.20
CA LEU A 210 -12.00 -5.97 -5.64
C LEU A 210 -13.03 -4.87 -5.96
N ARG A 211 -14.15 -4.81 -5.23
CA ARG A 211 -15.13 -3.72 -5.37
C ARG A 211 -14.54 -2.37 -4.97
N VAL A 212 -13.76 -2.31 -3.89
CA VAL A 212 -13.06 -1.08 -3.49
C VAL A 212 -12.12 -0.61 -4.60
N LEU A 213 -11.29 -1.51 -5.15
CA LEU A 213 -10.41 -1.18 -6.29
C LEU A 213 -11.17 -0.59 -7.48
N VAL A 214 -12.29 -1.22 -7.86
CA VAL A 214 -13.13 -0.75 -8.99
C VAL A 214 -13.70 0.63 -8.69
N LEU A 215 -14.29 0.81 -7.51
CA LEU A 215 -14.89 2.08 -7.08
C LEU A 215 -13.85 3.20 -7.07
N SER A 216 -12.70 2.97 -6.43
CA SER A 216 -11.64 3.97 -6.32
C SER A 216 -11.00 4.31 -7.67
N THR A 217 -10.88 3.33 -8.58
CA THR A 217 -10.40 3.57 -9.94
C THR A 217 -11.41 4.39 -10.74
N ILE A 218 -12.71 4.09 -10.66
CA ILE A 218 -13.75 4.89 -11.34
C ILE A 218 -13.75 6.31 -10.77
N PHE A 219 -13.71 6.46 -9.45
CA PHE A 219 -13.67 7.76 -8.79
C PHE A 219 -12.48 8.61 -9.24
N LEU A 220 -11.28 8.02 -9.28
CA LEU A 220 -10.07 8.67 -9.79
C LEU A 220 -10.27 9.18 -11.22
N LYS A 221 -10.86 8.35 -12.11
CA LYS A 221 -11.07 8.71 -13.51
C LYS A 221 -12.04 9.87 -13.68
N GLU A 222 -13.15 9.85 -12.96
CA GLU A 222 -14.16 10.91 -13.02
C GLU A 222 -13.64 12.23 -12.42
N ALA A 223 -12.93 12.15 -11.28
CA ALA A 223 -12.37 13.34 -10.65
C ALA A 223 -11.25 13.97 -11.49
N ALA A 224 -10.35 13.15 -12.05
CA ALA A 224 -9.31 13.64 -12.97
C ALA A 224 -9.91 14.25 -14.24
N THR A 225 -10.95 13.65 -14.81
CA THR A 225 -11.69 14.21 -15.97
C THR A 225 -12.35 15.55 -15.64
N SER A 226 -12.78 15.73 -14.38
CA SER A 226 -13.35 16.98 -13.87
C SER A 226 -12.30 18.05 -13.55
N GLY A 227 -11.00 17.75 -13.72
CA GLY A 227 -9.90 18.69 -13.52
C GLY A 227 -9.35 18.75 -12.10
N HIS A 228 -9.70 17.80 -11.23
CA HIS A 228 -9.17 17.75 -9.87
C HIS A 228 -7.69 17.33 -9.85
N CYS A 229 -6.90 17.99 -9.00
CA CYS A 229 -5.51 17.59 -8.75
C CYS A 229 -5.44 16.44 -7.74
N LEU A 230 -4.24 15.87 -7.57
CA LEU A 230 -4.05 14.69 -6.73
C LEU A 230 -4.50 14.93 -5.28
N SER A 231 -4.11 16.07 -4.68
CA SER A 231 -4.45 16.39 -3.29
C SER A 231 -5.95 16.57 -3.08
N GLU A 232 -6.66 17.21 -4.03
CA GLU A 232 -8.12 17.34 -4.00
C GLU A 232 -8.82 15.97 -4.05
N ILE A 233 -8.36 15.07 -4.92
CA ILE A 233 -8.93 13.71 -5.01
C ILE A 233 -8.70 12.95 -3.69
N GLY A 234 -7.50 13.05 -3.13
CA GLY A 234 -7.19 12.46 -1.82
C GLY A 234 -8.09 13.03 -0.72
N ASP A 235 -8.28 14.35 -0.67
CA ASP A 235 -9.14 15.01 0.33
C ASP A 235 -10.61 14.59 0.21
N MET A 236 -11.11 14.38 -1.02
CA MET A 236 -12.46 13.84 -1.25
C MET A 236 -12.64 12.39 -0.80
N MET A 237 -11.56 11.62 -0.70
CA MET A 237 -11.57 10.22 -0.25
C MET A 237 -11.35 10.07 1.26
N SER A 238 -10.73 11.05 1.90
CA SER A 238 -10.45 11.05 3.34
C SER A 238 -11.60 11.66 4.14
N ARG A 239 -11.81 11.19 5.36
CA ARG A 239 -12.82 11.75 6.27
C ARG A 239 -12.35 13.07 6.86
N GLN A 240 -13.29 13.98 7.09
CA GLN A 240 -12.99 15.26 7.72
C GLN A 240 -13.25 15.19 9.22
N PHE A 241 -12.23 15.57 10.01
CA PHE A 241 -12.34 15.68 11.46
C PHE A 241 -12.84 17.07 11.85
N THR A 242 -14.13 17.19 12.12
CA THR A 242 -14.67 18.39 12.79
C THR A 242 -14.50 18.25 14.31
N LYS A 243 -14.54 19.36 15.05
CA LYS A 243 -14.35 19.37 16.52
C LYS A 243 -15.38 18.54 17.31
N LYS A 244 -16.40 17.95 16.66
CA LYS A 244 -17.48 17.25 17.35
C LYS A 244 -17.72 15.83 16.83
N GLU A 245 -17.60 15.55 15.53
CA GLU A 245 -17.82 14.21 14.96
C GLU A 245 -16.96 14.02 13.68
N GLU A 246 -16.67 12.76 13.37
CA GLU A 246 -16.04 12.32 12.12
C GLU A 246 -17.12 12.24 11.03
N GLU A 247 -16.98 13.07 10.00
CA GLU A 247 -17.92 13.10 8.88
C GLU A 247 -17.48 12.14 7.77
N PRO A 248 -18.41 11.44 7.09
CA PRO A 248 -18.06 10.58 5.98
C PRO A 248 -17.42 11.39 4.85
N SER A 249 -16.47 10.76 4.15
CA SER A 249 -15.82 11.35 2.97
C SER A 249 -16.82 11.57 1.84
N VAL A 250 -16.46 12.42 0.87
CA VAL A 250 -17.27 12.63 -0.36
C VAL A 250 -17.50 11.30 -1.08
N LEU A 251 -16.47 10.46 -1.17
CA LEU A 251 -16.58 9.12 -1.75
C LEU A 251 -17.59 8.24 -1.02
N GLU A 252 -17.55 8.22 0.31
CA GLU A 252 -18.50 7.43 1.13
C GLU A 252 -19.94 7.92 0.94
N VAL A 253 -20.16 9.23 0.93
CA VAL A 253 -21.48 9.83 0.67
C VAL A 253 -22.00 9.39 -0.70
N MET A 254 -21.18 9.49 -1.75
CA MET A 254 -21.57 9.03 -3.10
C MET A 254 -21.92 7.53 -3.12
N CYS A 255 -21.16 6.70 -2.42
CA CYS A 255 -21.45 5.26 -2.32
C CYS A 255 -22.76 4.99 -1.58
N MET A 256 -23.07 5.75 -0.52
CA MET A 256 -24.32 5.66 0.22
C MET A 256 -25.53 6.05 -0.65
N GLU A 257 -25.42 7.13 -1.41
CA GLU A 257 -26.46 7.58 -2.34
C GLU A 257 -26.70 6.55 -3.45
N ALA A 258 -25.65 6.07 -4.10
CA ALA A 258 -25.74 5.03 -5.12
C ALA A 258 -26.41 3.75 -4.57
N ARG A 259 -26.05 3.35 -3.34
CA ARG A 259 -26.69 2.21 -2.66
C ARG A 259 -28.18 2.43 -2.42
N ASN A 260 -28.60 3.63 -2.07
CA ASN A 260 -30.01 3.95 -1.87
C ASN A 260 -30.79 3.92 -3.18
N TRP A 261 -30.23 4.46 -4.27
CA TRP A 261 -30.84 4.38 -5.60
C TRP A 261 -31.03 2.94 -6.08
N VAL A 262 -30.03 2.06 -5.87
CA VAL A 262 -30.18 0.63 -6.22
C VAL A 262 -31.35 -0.01 -5.47
N LYS A 263 -31.47 0.25 -4.16
CA LYS A 263 -32.59 -0.28 -3.36
C LYS A 263 -33.94 0.21 -3.85
N GLU A 264 -34.05 1.50 -4.21
CA GLU A 264 -35.29 2.07 -4.75
C GLU A 264 -35.69 1.40 -6.07
N ILE A 265 -34.72 1.20 -6.96
CA ILE A 265 -34.92 0.51 -8.23
C ILE A 265 -35.37 -0.94 -8.01
N GLU A 266 -34.71 -1.68 -7.12
CA GLU A 266 -35.07 -3.07 -6.78
C GLU A 266 -36.51 -3.17 -6.22
N LEU A 267 -36.92 -2.22 -5.39
CA LEU A 267 -38.29 -2.14 -4.85
C LEU A 267 -39.32 -1.88 -5.96
N LEU A 268 -39.01 -1.00 -6.91
CA LEU A 268 -39.89 -0.75 -8.07
C LEU A 268 -40.05 -2.00 -8.94
N PHE A 269 -38.96 -2.72 -9.22
CA PHE A 269 -39.03 -3.97 -9.99
C PHE A 269 -39.80 -5.08 -9.26
N THR A 270 -39.69 -5.14 -7.93
CA THR A 270 -40.41 -6.14 -7.13
C THR A 270 -41.92 -5.83 -7.08
N ARG A 271 -42.29 -4.55 -6.99
CA ARG A 271 -43.71 -4.11 -7.02
C ARG A 271 -44.37 -4.32 -8.38
N ASN A 272 -43.64 -4.20 -9.48
CA ASN A 272 -44.16 -4.41 -10.84
C ASN A 272 -44.25 -5.89 -11.25
N LYS A 273 -43.79 -6.83 -10.41
CA LYS A 273 -43.89 -8.28 -10.63
C LYS A 273 -45.03 -8.94 -9.83
N LEU A 274 -45.76 -8.18 -9.02
CA LEU A 274 -46.96 -8.59 -8.26
C LEU A 274 -48.21 -8.02 -8.94
#